data_AF-A0A6G0VKD1-F1
#
_entry.id   AF-A0A6G0VKD1-F1
#
_cell.length_a   1.000
_cell.length_b   1.000
_cell.length_c   1.000
_cell.angle_alpha   90.00
_cell.angle_beta   90.00
_cell.angle_gamma   90.00
#
_symmetry.space_group_name_H-M   'P 1'
#
loop_
_entity.id
_entity.type
_entity.pdbx_description
1 polymer ?
#
loop_
_entity_poly.entity_id
_entity_poly.type
_entity_poly.pdbx_seq_one_letter_code
_entity_poly.pdbx_strand_id
1 'polypeptide(L)'
;QKKCWKKGGRKKCMKNRNYQNFEFDLHNLQPSIGEINGDRSNFMYSELNSNVKQYGKCSMKIDFKKKLVEPPKIARGAIARTYFYMNTIYNLKLSIREKKLFNKWNLSFPVTKWECIREHLIFKIQEQEKKNIESPLLIHLGLVISKNKKMNFAIQKSIELGVHTITPIFSQYFGCEGGFSLSEVQKAIKHEFIPVKLGPRILRTETAAIAAVTALQIRFGDL
;
A
#
# COMPACT_ATOMS: atom_id res chain seq x y z
N GLN A 1 -11.23 -23.70 -5.43
CA GLN A 1 -11.17 -24.10 -4.00
C GLN A 1 -9.96 -25.02 -3.79
N LYS A 2 -9.20 -24.87 -2.70
CA LYS A 2 -7.96 -25.63 -2.44
C LYS A 2 -8.25 -27.13 -2.26
N LYS A 3 -7.40 -28.01 -2.81
CA LYS A 3 -7.56 -29.49 -2.72
C LYS A 3 -7.62 -29.99 -1.28
N CYS A 4 -6.89 -29.37 -0.35
CA CYS A 4 -6.90 -29.73 1.08
C CYS A 4 -8.28 -29.54 1.73
N TRP A 5 -9.01 -28.48 1.33
CA TRP A 5 -10.29 -28.10 1.94
C TRP A 5 -11.36 -29.14 1.62
N LYS A 6 -11.36 -29.65 0.39
CA LYS A 6 -12.26 -30.74 -0.04
C LYS A 6 -12.00 -32.06 0.70
N LYS A 7 -10.75 -32.32 1.10
CA LYS A 7 -10.33 -33.60 1.70
C LYS A 7 -10.49 -33.67 3.23
N GLY A 8 -10.90 -32.58 3.90
CA GLY A 8 -10.99 -32.54 5.37
C GLY A 8 -11.03 -31.14 5.99
N GLY A 9 -11.47 -30.13 5.24
CA GLY A 9 -11.69 -28.77 5.73
C GLY A 9 -10.43 -28.06 6.26
N ARG A 10 -10.65 -27.10 7.16
CA ARG A 10 -9.61 -26.27 7.78
C ARG A 10 -8.50 -27.10 8.43
N LYS A 11 -8.87 -28.07 9.29
CA LYS A 11 -7.92 -28.94 10.01
C LYS A 11 -6.90 -29.61 9.08
N LYS A 12 -7.33 -30.04 7.88
CA LYS A 12 -6.43 -30.67 6.90
C LYS A 12 -5.59 -29.66 6.12
N CYS A 13 -6.14 -28.47 5.84
CA CYS A 13 -5.38 -27.39 5.22
C CYS A 13 -4.29 -26.82 6.13
N MET A 14 -4.45 -26.91 7.46
CA MET A 14 -3.43 -26.49 8.42
C MET A 14 -2.09 -27.25 8.29
N LYS A 15 -2.04 -28.39 7.60
CA LYS A 15 -0.78 -29.08 7.31
C LYS A 15 0.04 -28.44 6.19
N ASN A 16 -0.54 -27.51 5.43
CA ASN A 16 0.12 -26.85 4.30
C ASN A 16 0.66 -25.48 4.73
N ARG A 17 1.98 -25.27 4.60
CA ARG A 17 2.65 -24.02 4.98
C ARG A 17 2.06 -22.79 4.28
N ASN A 18 1.73 -22.87 2.99
CA ASN A 18 1.12 -21.74 2.27
C ASN A 18 -0.28 -21.40 2.78
N TYR A 19 -0.99 -22.39 3.35
CA TYR A 19 -2.27 -22.15 4.00
C TYR A 19 -2.10 -21.59 5.41
N GLN A 20 -1.09 -22.05 6.16
CA GLN A 20 -0.73 -21.48 7.46
C GLN A 20 -0.33 -20.01 7.33
N ASN A 21 0.54 -19.66 6.37
CA ASN A 21 0.94 -18.27 6.10
C ASN A 21 -0.27 -17.40 5.80
N PHE A 22 -1.21 -17.89 4.97
CA PHE A 22 -2.46 -17.18 4.67
C PHE A 22 -3.37 -17.01 5.89
N GLU A 23 -3.50 -18.04 6.74
CA GLU A 23 -4.40 -18.02 7.90
C GLU A 23 -3.86 -17.17 9.06
N PHE A 24 -2.54 -17.19 9.28
CA PHE A 24 -1.85 -16.48 10.35
C PHE A 24 -1.26 -15.13 9.93
N ASP A 25 -1.60 -14.67 8.73
CA ASP A 25 -1.21 -13.36 8.26
C ASP A 25 -1.82 -12.26 9.15
N LEU A 26 -0.99 -11.50 9.87
CA LEU A 26 -1.45 -10.50 10.83
C LEU A 26 -2.21 -9.37 10.16
N HIS A 27 -1.99 -9.09 8.86
CA HIS A 27 -2.78 -8.10 8.13
C HIS A 27 -4.27 -8.50 8.06
N ASN A 28 -4.60 -9.80 8.12
CA ASN A 28 -5.97 -10.32 8.18
C ASN A 28 -6.58 -10.36 9.58
N LEU A 29 -5.75 -10.37 10.62
CA LEU A 29 -6.19 -10.65 11.97
C LEU A 29 -6.56 -9.35 12.69
N GLN A 30 -7.77 -9.32 13.24
CA GLN A 30 -8.29 -8.20 14.02
C GLN A 30 -9.03 -8.71 15.26
N PRO A 31 -8.91 -8.00 16.41
CA PRO A 31 -9.72 -8.30 17.57
C PRO A 31 -11.19 -8.02 17.26
N SER A 32 -12.07 -8.92 17.68
CA SER A 32 -13.51 -8.79 17.50
C SER A 32 -14.26 -9.35 18.71
N ILE A 33 -15.47 -8.85 18.94
CA ILE A 33 -16.36 -9.37 19.97
C ILE A 33 -16.79 -10.79 19.57
N GLY A 34 -16.69 -11.75 20.49
CA GLY A 34 -16.91 -13.17 20.20
C GLY A 34 -18.27 -13.47 19.56
N GLU A 35 -19.34 -12.85 20.06
CA GLU A 35 -20.69 -12.95 19.50
C GLU A 35 -20.74 -12.45 18.04
N ILE A 36 -20.22 -11.25 17.78
CA ILE A 36 -20.19 -10.66 16.43
C ILE A 36 -19.37 -11.54 15.48
N ASN A 37 -18.23 -12.07 15.92
CA ASN A 37 -17.41 -12.97 15.11
C ASN A 37 -18.13 -14.29 14.80
N GLY A 38 -18.84 -14.85 15.79
CA GLY A 38 -19.67 -16.04 15.64
C GLY A 38 -20.79 -15.82 14.63
N ASP A 39 -21.58 -14.78 14.82
CA ASP A 39 -22.74 -14.47 13.96
C ASP A 39 -22.32 -14.09 12.53
N ARG A 40 -21.20 -13.35 12.39
CA ARG A 40 -20.65 -12.99 11.07
C ARG A 40 -20.21 -14.22 10.30
N SER A 41 -19.70 -15.25 10.98
CA SER A 41 -19.31 -16.52 10.37
C SER A 41 -18.44 -16.31 9.11
N ASN A 42 -18.84 -16.88 7.97
CA ASN A 42 -18.21 -16.67 6.66
C ASN A 42 -19.06 -15.81 5.70
N PHE A 43 -19.94 -14.97 6.24
CA PHE A 43 -20.85 -14.15 5.45
C PHE A 43 -20.12 -13.01 4.73
N MET A 44 -20.70 -12.62 3.59
CA MET A 44 -20.11 -11.63 2.69
C MET A 44 -20.42 -10.21 3.15
N TYR A 45 -19.47 -9.31 2.97
CA TYR A 45 -19.70 -7.90 3.27
C TYR A 45 -20.59 -7.23 2.20
N SER A 46 -21.52 -6.38 2.65
CA SER A 46 -22.42 -5.59 1.82
C SER A 46 -22.88 -4.35 2.57
N GLU A 47 -23.52 -3.41 1.86
CA GLU A 47 -24.35 -2.37 2.47
C GLU A 47 -25.80 -2.88 2.49
N LEU A 48 -26.47 -2.85 3.65
CA LEU A 48 -27.83 -3.38 3.82
C LEU A 48 -28.82 -2.23 3.99
N ASN A 49 -29.94 -2.27 3.27
CA ASN A 49 -31.02 -1.29 3.37
C ASN A 49 -31.95 -1.55 4.56
N SER A 50 -31.43 -2.08 5.67
CA SER A 50 -32.22 -2.34 6.87
C SER A 50 -31.81 -1.39 7.99
N ASN A 51 -32.79 -0.87 8.73
CA ASN A 51 -32.56 -0.04 9.93
C ASN A 51 -32.50 -0.89 11.22
N VAL A 52 -32.29 -2.20 11.09
CA VAL A 52 -32.29 -3.12 12.23
C VAL A 52 -31.03 -2.86 13.05
N LYS A 53 -31.21 -2.55 14.35
CA LYS A 53 -30.13 -2.49 15.33
C LYS A 53 -30.11 -3.82 16.09
N GLN A 54 -29.15 -4.69 15.77
CA GLN A 54 -29.00 -6.01 16.39
C GLN A 54 -28.12 -5.96 17.65
N TYR A 55 -27.10 -5.10 17.66
CA TYR A 55 -26.06 -5.10 18.69
C TYR A 55 -26.04 -3.79 19.51
N GLY A 56 -27.23 -3.26 19.83
CA GLY A 56 -27.39 -2.04 20.62
C GLY A 56 -26.78 -0.79 19.96
N LYS A 57 -25.72 -0.24 20.57
CA LYS A 57 -24.98 0.93 20.04
C LYS A 57 -24.07 0.57 18.87
N CYS A 58 -23.68 -0.70 18.72
CA CYS A 58 -22.87 -1.15 17.61
C CYS A 58 -23.73 -1.19 16.33
N SER A 59 -23.27 -0.50 15.28
CA SER A 59 -23.98 -0.36 14.00
C SER A 59 -23.76 -1.53 13.04
N MET A 60 -23.21 -2.64 13.53
CA MET A 60 -23.08 -3.90 12.79
C MET A 60 -24.49 -4.44 12.48
N LYS A 61 -24.68 -4.95 11.27
CA LYS A 61 -25.93 -5.61 10.85
C LYS A 61 -25.62 -6.91 10.13
N ILE A 62 -26.44 -7.92 10.35
CA ILE A 62 -26.28 -9.26 9.80
C ILE A 62 -27.63 -9.75 9.26
N ASP A 63 -27.67 -10.02 7.96
CA ASP A 63 -28.77 -10.70 7.29
C ASP A 63 -28.42 -12.19 7.18
N PHE A 64 -28.91 -12.99 8.15
CA PHE A 64 -28.70 -14.43 8.20
C PHE A 64 -29.32 -15.17 7.01
N LYS A 65 -30.42 -14.67 6.45
CA LYS A 65 -31.11 -15.30 5.31
C LYS A 65 -30.29 -15.14 4.04
N LYS A 66 -29.76 -13.94 3.79
CA LYS A 66 -28.93 -13.65 2.61
C LYS A 66 -27.45 -13.93 2.82
N LYS A 67 -27.03 -14.25 4.05
CA LYS A 67 -25.62 -14.43 4.44
C LYS A 67 -24.78 -13.20 4.11
N LEU A 68 -25.33 -12.02 4.42
CA LEU A 68 -24.71 -10.71 4.18
C LEU A 68 -24.52 -9.96 5.48
N VAL A 69 -23.45 -9.16 5.54
CA VAL A 69 -23.07 -8.40 6.74
C VAL A 69 -22.72 -6.97 6.37
N GLU A 70 -23.28 -6.02 7.10
CA GLU A 70 -22.90 -4.61 7.04
C GLU A 70 -22.07 -4.25 8.27
N PRO A 71 -20.76 -3.96 8.11
CA PRO A 71 -19.92 -3.56 9.22
C PRO A 71 -20.12 -2.08 9.57
N PRO A 72 -19.77 -1.69 10.82
CA PRO A 72 -19.69 -0.30 11.22
C PRO A 72 -18.81 0.52 10.29
N LYS A 73 -19.17 1.78 10.07
CA LYS A 73 -18.45 2.69 9.15
C LYS A 73 -16.94 2.76 9.44
N ILE A 74 -16.56 2.77 10.72
CA ILE A 74 -15.16 2.85 11.16
C ILE A 74 -14.30 1.67 10.69
N ALA A 75 -14.89 0.50 10.44
CA ALA A 75 -14.17 -0.71 10.03
C ALA A 75 -14.06 -0.86 8.50
N ARG A 76 -14.87 -0.14 7.72
CA ARG A 76 -15.03 -0.36 6.26
C ARG A 76 -13.73 -0.15 5.48
N GLY A 77 -13.00 0.91 5.78
CA GLY A 77 -11.72 1.21 5.12
C GLY A 77 -10.69 0.11 5.33
N ALA A 78 -10.49 -0.28 6.59
CA ALA A 78 -9.56 -1.35 6.96
C ALA A 78 -9.95 -2.68 6.31
N ILE A 79 -11.24 -3.07 6.36
CA ILE A 79 -11.74 -4.28 5.70
C ILE A 79 -11.42 -4.26 4.20
N ALA A 80 -11.71 -3.15 3.51
CA ALA A 80 -11.46 -3.05 2.08
C ALA A 80 -9.97 -3.23 1.73
N ARG A 81 -9.08 -2.55 2.48
CA ARG A 81 -7.63 -2.65 2.28
C ARG A 81 -7.11 -4.05 2.56
N THR A 82 -7.55 -4.70 3.64
CA THR A 82 -7.20 -6.09 3.95
C THR A 82 -7.62 -7.04 2.82
N TYR A 83 -8.82 -6.88 2.25
CA TYR A 83 -9.26 -7.72 1.13
C TYR A 83 -8.43 -7.50 -0.14
N PHE A 84 -8.04 -6.26 -0.44
CA PHE A 84 -7.12 -5.98 -1.55
C PHE A 84 -5.73 -6.55 -1.32
N TYR A 85 -5.19 -6.42 -0.10
CA TYR A 85 -3.94 -7.06 0.29
C TYR A 85 -4.00 -8.58 0.06
N MET A 86 -5.06 -9.24 0.55
CA MET A 86 -5.24 -10.70 0.38
C MET A 86 -5.44 -11.12 -1.07
N ASN A 87 -6.09 -10.27 -1.88
CA ASN A 87 -6.22 -10.48 -3.33
C ASN A 87 -4.85 -10.43 -4.01
N THR A 88 -3.99 -9.48 -3.65
CA THR A 88 -2.67 -9.28 -4.26
C THR A 88 -1.67 -10.35 -3.81
N ILE A 89 -1.58 -10.62 -2.51
CA ILE A 89 -0.54 -11.51 -1.95
C ILE A 89 -0.88 -13.00 -2.12
N TYR A 90 -2.16 -13.37 -2.01
CA TYR A 90 -2.59 -14.77 -2.00
C TYR A 90 -3.54 -15.13 -3.15
N ASN A 91 -3.71 -14.24 -4.11
CA ASN A 91 -4.61 -14.42 -5.26
C ASN A 91 -6.05 -14.75 -4.83
N LEU A 92 -6.51 -14.17 -3.71
CA LEU A 92 -7.88 -14.35 -3.22
C LEU A 92 -8.87 -13.84 -4.27
N LYS A 93 -9.72 -14.70 -4.82
CA LYS A 93 -10.67 -14.30 -5.87
C LYS A 93 -11.77 -13.40 -5.29
N LEU A 94 -11.82 -12.16 -5.75
CA LEU A 94 -12.90 -11.20 -5.46
C LEU A 94 -13.85 -11.11 -6.65
N SER A 95 -15.15 -11.18 -6.39
CA SER A 95 -16.18 -10.93 -7.40
C SER A 95 -16.19 -9.47 -7.85
N ILE A 96 -16.79 -9.19 -9.00
CA ILE A 96 -16.93 -7.83 -9.53
C ILE A 96 -17.68 -6.91 -8.55
N ARG A 97 -18.71 -7.45 -7.86
CA ARG A 97 -19.49 -6.71 -6.86
C ARG A 97 -18.64 -6.34 -5.64
N GLU A 98 -17.88 -7.29 -5.11
CA GLU A 98 -16.96 -7.05 -3.99
C GLU A 98 -15.87 -6.04 -4.34
N LYS A 99 -15.23 -6.18 -5.51
CA LYS A 99 -14.21 -5.21 -5.96
C LYS A 99 -14.78 -3.80 -6.03
N LYS A 100 -15.98 -3.62 -6.57
CA LYS A 100 -16.66 -2.31 -6.61
C LYS A 100 -16.95 -1.77 -5.20
N LEU A 101 -17.47 -2.62 -4.32
CA LEU A 101 -17.77 -2.25 -2.94
C LEU A 101 -16.51 -1.84 -2.16
N PHE A 102 -15.46 -2.66 -2.21
CA PHE A 102 -14.21 -2.38 -1.51
C PHE A 102 -13.46 -1.19 -2.10
N ASN A 103 -13.54 -0.95 -3.42
CA ASN A 103 -13.00 0.28 -4.01
C ASN A 103 -13.72 1.52 -3.45
N LYS A 104 -15.07 1.49 -3.38
CA LYS A 104 -15.85 2.56 -2.77
C LYS A 104 -15.42 2.79 -1.31
N TRP A 105 -15.33 1.73 -0.51
CA TRP A 105 -14.95 1.84 0.89
C TRP A 105 -13.52 2.34 1.09
N ASN A 106 -12.55 1.87 0.29
CA ASN A 106 -11.17 2.33 0.39
C ASN A 106 -11.04 3.83 0.10
N LEU A 107 -11.81 4.36 -0.86
CA LEU A 107 -11.83 5.79 -1.18
C LEU A 107 -12.60 6.62 -0.16
N SER A 108 -13.73 6.13 0.33
CA SER A 108 -14.59 6.87 1.27
C SER A 108 -14.07 6.86 2.72
N PHE A 109 -13.26 5.88 3.10
CA PHE A 109 -12.75 5.71 4.46
C PHE A 109 -11.21 5.69 4.43
N PRO A 110 -10.57 6.87 4.55
CA PRO A 110 -9.10 6.99 4.46
C PRO A 110 -8.41 6.23 5.59
N VAL A 111 -7.10 6.02 5.41
CA VAL A 111 -6.26 5.32 6.39
C VAL A 111 -6.19 6.14 7.68
N THR A 112 -6.40 5.46 8.80
CA THR A 112 -6.28 6.07 10.13
C THR A 112 -4.84 6.03 10.65
N LYS A 113 -4.48 6.91 11.59
CA LYS A 113 -3.17 6.89 12.26
C LYS A 113 -2.88 5.52 12.89
N TRP A 114 -3.89 4.88 13.47
CA TRP A 114 -3.75 3.54 14.05
C TRP A 114 -3.43 2.48 12.98
N GLU A 115 -4.08 2.51 11.82
CA GLU A 115 -3.74 1.59 10.73
C GLU A 115 -2.27 1.74 10.32
N CYS A 116 -1.75 2.96 10.16
CA CYS A 116 -0.33 3.16 9.84
C CYS A 116 0.60 2.55 10.90
N ILE A 117 0.30 2.77 12.19
CA ILE A 117 1.09 2.21 13.30
C ILE A 117 1.02 0.69 13.28
N ARG A 118 -0.17 0.12 13.11
CA ARG A 118 -0.39 -1.33 13.04
C ARG A 118 0.39 -1.94 11.89
N GLU A 119 0.34 -1.35 10.71
CA GLU A 119 1.09 -1.84 9.54
C GLU A 119 2.61 -1.85 9.80
N HIS A 120 3.15 -0.81 10.43
CA HIS A 120 4.56 -0.77 10.83
C HIS A 120 4.94 -1.86 11.84
N LEU A 121 4.06 -2.13 12.81
CA LEU A 121 4.28 -3.19 13.80
C LEU A 121 4.21 -4.59 13.15
N ILE A 122 3.25 -4.80 12.24
CA ILE A 122 3.13 -6.05 11.50
C ILE A 122 4.36 -6.28 10.63
N PHE A 123 4.82 -5.26 9.91
CA PHE A 123 6.02 -5.32 9.10
C PHE A 123 7.22 -5.79 9.93
N LYS A 124 7.45 -5.19 11.11
CA LYS A 124 8.55 -5.61 11.99
C LYS A 124 8.49 -7.08 12.42
N ILE A 125 7.29 -7.65 12.57
CA ILE A 125 7.08 -9.02 13.05
C ILE A 125 7.12 -10.02 11.90
N GLN A 126 6.38 -9.77 10.82
CA GLN A 126 6.18 -10.74 9.73
C GLN A 126 7.21 -10.62 8.60
N GLU A 127 7.73 -9.42 8.33
CA GLU A 127 8.65 -9.19 7.22
C GLU A 127 10.12 -9.30 7.65
N GLN A 128 10.42 -9.42 8.94
CA GLN A 128 11.77 -9.83 9.39
C GLN A 128 12.19 -11.19 8.83
N GLU A 129 11.24 -12.06 8.45
CA GLU A 129 11.52 -13.34 7.78
C GLU A 129 11.64 -13.24 6.25
N LYS A 130 11.19 -12.14 5.62
CA LYS A 130 11.32 -11.94 4.18
C LYS A 130 12.60 -11.15 3.93
N LYS A 131 13.47 -11.68 3.06
CA LYS A 131 14.70 -11.00 2.58
C LYS A 131 14.43 -9.51 2.40
N ASN A 132 15.21 -8.64 3.05
CA ASN A 132 15.25 -7.22 2.70
C ASN A 132 15.51 -7.12 1.19
N ILE A 133 14.49 -6.73 0.43
CA ILE A 133 14.57 -6.39 -1.00
C ILE A 133 14.82 -4.88 -1.15
N GLU A 134 14.90 -4.16 -0.03
CA GLU A 134 15.29 -2.76 -0.01
C GLU A 134 16.78 -2.63 -0.30
N SER A 135 17.13 -1.63 -1.11
CA SER A 135 18.53 -1.32 -1.37
C SER A 135 19.23 -0.92 -0.07
N PRO A 136 20.49 -1.35 0.13
CA PRO A 136 21.30 -0.87 1.25
C PRO A 136 21.62 0.63 1.15
N LEU A 137 21.42 1.24 -0.02
CA LEU A 137 21.66 2.65 -0.28
C LEU A 137 20.40 3.49 -0.03
N LEU A 138 20.43 4.29 1.04
CA LEU A 138 19.34 5.22 1.37
C LEU A 138 19.37 6.44 0.46
N ILE A 139 18.62 6.39 -0.64
CA ILE A 139 18.45 7.53 -1.55
C ILE A 139 17.26 8.40 -1.10
N HIS A 140 17.53 9.67 -0.81
CA HIS A 140 16.50 10.70 -0.65
C HIS A 140 16.45 11.56 -1.91
N LEU A 141 15.41 11.35 -2.73
CA LEU A 141 15.23 12.04 -4.00
C LEU A 141 14.42 13.34 -3.84
N GLY A 142 15.08 14.48 -4.10
CA GLY A 142 14.41 15.75 -4.31
C GLY A 142 13.89 15.86 -5.75
N LEU A 143 12.57 15.72 -5.96
CA LEU A 143 11.99 15.69 -7.30
C LEU A 143 11.23 16.98 -7.60
N VAL A 144 11.69 17.74 -8.61
CA VAL A 144 11.03 18.99 -9.03
C VAL A 144 9.66 18.70 -9.63
N ILE A 145 8.60 19.32 -9.10
CA ILE A 145 7.24 19.09 -9.57
C ILE A 145 6.99 19.74 -10.93
N SER A 146 6.57 18.94 -11.91
CA SER A 146 6.10 19.35 -13.23
C SER A 146 4.57 19.27 -13.33
N LYS A 147 3.95 20.19 -14.09
CA LYS A 147 2.50 20.23 -14.35
C LYS A 147 1.98 19.04 -15.18
N ASN A 148 2.88 18.19 -15.68
CA ASN A 148 2.54 17.13 -16.64
C ASN A 148 2.23 15.79 -15.95
N LYS A 149 1.36 14.99 -16.59
CA LYS A 149 1.02 13.59 -16.19
C LYS A 149 2.24 12.66 -16.03
N LYS A 150 3.41 13.06 -16.53
CA LYS A 150 4.67 12.31 -16.46
C LYS A 150 5.28 12.25 -15.05
N MET A 151 4.84 13.11 -14.12
CA MET A 151 5.27 13.04 -12.71
C MET A 151 4.99 11.68 -12.07
N ASN A 152 3.81 11.11 -12.32
CA ASN A 152 3.43 9.80 -11.78
C ASN A 152 4.39 8.70 -12.23
N PHE A 153 4.91 8.81 -13.46
CA PHE A 153 5.89 7.87 -13.98
C PHE A 153 7.22 7.98 -13.23
N ALA A 154 7.73 9.19 -13.00
CA ALA A 154 8.96 9.41 -12.25
C ALA A 154 8.85 8.87 -10.82
N ILE A 155 7.73 9.13 -10.13
CA ILE A 155 7.48 8.62 -8.79
C ILE A 155 7.44 7.09 -8.79
N GLN A 156 6.64 6.49 -9.69
CA GLN A 156 6.51 5.04 -9.78
C GLN A 156 7.86 4.37 -10.00
N LYS A 157 8.67 4.87 -10.95
CA LYS A 157 9.97 4.28 -11.29
C LYS A 157 11.04 4.54 -10.24
N SER A 158 10.97 5.66 -9.53
CA SER A 158 11.87 5.91 -8.40
C SER A 158 11.65 4.89 -7.27
N ILE A 159 10.39 4.58 -6.96
CA ILE A 159 10.06 3.57 -5.95
C ILE A 159 10.50 2.17 -6.40
N GLU A 160 10.25 1.81 -7.66
CA GLU A 160 10.71 0.52 -8.22
C GLU A 160 12.23 0.36 -8.19
N LEU A 161 13.01 1.45 -8.23
CA LEU A 161 14.47 1.46 -8.15
C LEU A 161 15.02 1.56 -6.71
N GLY A 162 14.17 1.46 -5.69
CA GLY A 162 14.61 1.46 -4.28
C GLY A 162 14.93 2.84 -3.72
N VAL A 163 14.29 3.91 -4.22
CA VAL A 163 14.36 5.22 -3.55
C VAL A 163 13.61 5.16 -2.23
N HIS A 164 14.30 5.50 -1.14
CA HIS A 164 13.76 5.44 0.21
C HIS A 164 12.75 6.56 0.51
N THR A 165 13.10 7.80 0.13
CA THR A 165 12.28 8.98 0.42
C THR A 165 12.22 9.89 -0.81
N ILE A 166 11.04 10.42 -1.13
CA ILE A 166 10.87 11.44 -2.18
C ILE A 166 10.35 12.72 -1.55
N THR A 167 11.07 13.83 -1.72
CA THR A 167 10.59 15.16 -1.36
C THR A 167 10.26 15.95 -2.63
N PRO A 168 9.01 16.38 -2.82
CA PRO A 168 8.66 17.26 -3.91
C PRO A 168 9.34 18.63 -3.75
N ILE A 169 10.01 19.10 -4.81
CA ILE A 169 10.62 20.42 -4.88
C ILE A 169 9.74 21.32 -5.74
N PHE A 170 9.37 22.47 -5.20
CA PHE A 170 8.67 23.54 -5.93
C PHE A 170 9.70 24.61 -6.27
N SER A 171 10.04 24.79 -7.55
CA SER A 171 10.84 25.94 -7.98
C SER A 171 9.93 27.08 -8.41
N GLN A 172 10.33 28.30 -8.05
CA GLN A 172 9.53 29.52 -8.16
C GLN A 172 9.72 30.24 -9.51
N TYR A 173 10.76 29.90 -10.28
CA TYR A 173 11.11 30.60 -11.52
C TYR A 173 11.42 29.62 -12.65
N PHE A 174 10.62 29.70 -13.70
CA PHE A 174 10.66 28.90 -14.94
C PHE A 174 10.35 27.41 -14.72
N GLY A 175 9.51 26.85 -15.60
CA GLY A 175 9.09 25.45 -15.53
C GLY A 175 10.29 24.49 -15.50
N CYS A 176 10.08 23.23 -15.15
CA CYS A 176 11.10 22.19 -14.90
C CYS A 176 12.18 21.98 -15.98
N GLU A 177 12.06 22.65 -17.13
CA GLU A 177 13.01 22.63 -18.24
C GLU A 177 14.00 23.82 -18.24
N GLY A 178 13.72 24.90 -17.50
CA GLY A 178 14.58 26.10 -17.43
C GLY A 178 15.78 25.97 -16.47
N GLY A 179 15.86 24.87 -15.72
CA GLY A 179 16.90 24.65 -14.72
C GLY A 179 16.71 25.47 -13.44
N PHE A 180 17.75 25.48 -12.61
CA PHE A 180 17.80 26.28 -11.38
C PHE A 180 18.41 27.65 -11.69
N SER A 181 17.89 28.69 -11.03
CA SER A 181 18.51 30.02 -11.04
C SER A 181 19.89 29.99 -10.38
N LEU A 182 20.76 30.93 -10.74
CA LEU A 182 22.11 31.03 -10.16
C LEU A 182 22.07 31.15 -8.62
N SER A 183 21.07 31.83 -8.07
CA SER A 183 20.87 31.96 -6.62
C SER A 183 20.46 30.65 -5.96
N GLU A 184 19.59 29.85 -6.59
CA GLU A 184 19.24 28.50 -6.11
C GLU A 184 20.45 27.56 -6.15
N VAL A 185 21.24 27.60 -7.23
CA VAL A 185 22.47 26.80 -7.35
C VAL A 185 23.48 27.19 -6.28
N GLN A 186 23.73 28.49 -6.08
CA GLN A 186 24.64 28.98 -5.03
C GLN A 186 24.14 28.58 -3.63
N LYS A 187 22.84 28.64 -3.39
CA LYS A 187 22.24 28.21 -2.12
C LYS A 187 22.42 26.71 -1.91
N ALA A 188 22.25 25.89 -2.95
CA ALA A 188 22.46 24.45 -2.87
C ALA A 188 23.93 24.12 -2.58
N ILE A 189 24.87 24.73 -3.31
CA ILE A 189 26.32 24.55 -3.08
C ILE A 189 26.71 25.00 -1.66
N LYS A 190 26.12 26.08 -1.16
CA LYS A 190 26.33 26.54 0.23
C LYS A 190 25.88 25.51 1.28
N HIS A 191 24.91 24.67 0.95
CA HIS A 191 24.45 23.53 1.78
C HIS A 191 25.07 22.21 1.31
N GLU A 192 26.27 22.26 0.72
CA GLU A 192 27.09 21.09 0.36
C GLU A 192 26.49 20.18 -0.71
N PHE A 193 25.53 20.67 -1.51
CA PHE A 193 25.08 19.93 -2.69
C PHE A 193 26.16 19.96 -3.76
N ILE A 194 26.55 18.77 -4.24
CA ILE A 194 27.54 18.61 -5.30
C ILE A 194 26.82 18.54 -6.65
N PRO A 195 27.13 19.44 -7.61
CA PRO A 195 26.54 19.36 -8.95
C PRO A 195 27.08 18.16 -9.71
N VAL A 196 26.19 17.39 -10.34
CA VAL A 196 26.53 16.18 -11.11
C VAL A 196 25.99 16.29 -12.52
N LYS A 197 26.78 15.84 -13.50
CA LYS A 197 26.40 15.80 -14.92
C LYS A 197 26.10 14.36 -15.36
N LEU A 198 24.92 14.13 -15.93
CA LEU A 198 24.47 12.83 -16.44
C LEU A 198 24.73 12.68 -17.95
N GLY A 199 25.98 12.88 -18.35
CA GLY A 199 26.40 12.82 -19.75
C GLY A 199 26.11 14.10 -20.57
N PRO A 200 26.30 14.06 -21.89
CA PRO A 200 26.23 15.26 -22.75
C PRO A 200 24.83 15.60 -23.26
N ARG A 201 23.86 14.69 -23.16
CA ARG A 201 22.50 14.87 -23.68
C ARG A 201 21.62 15.56 -22.64
N ILE A 202 20.81 16.51 -23.09
CA ILE A 202 19.79 17.15 -22.24
C ILE A 202 18.70 16.12 -21.92
N LEU A 203 18.58 15.76 -20.65
CA LEU A 203 17.55 14.85 -20.16
C LEU A 203 16.35 15.65 -19.65
N ARG A 204 15.14 15.15 -19.91
CA ARG A 204 13.93 15.66 -19.24
C ARG A 204 13.98 15.33 -17.75
N THR A 205 13.28 16.11 -16.92
CA THR A 205 13.26 15.96 -15.46
C THR A 205 13.00 14.52 -15.02
N GLU A 206 12.02 13.84 -15.62
CA GLU A 206 11.65 12.47 -15.24
C GLU A 206 12.74 11.46 -15.64
N THR A 207 13.33 11.64 -16.82
CA THR A 207 14.42 10.78 -17.31
C THR A 207 15.69 10.99 -16.50
N ALA A 208 16.00 12.24 -16.13
CA ALA A 208 17.15 12.57 -15.30
C ALA A 208 17.06 11.94 -13.91
N ALA A 209 15.88 11.98 -13.28
CA ALA A 209 15.65 11.36 -11.98
C ALA A 209 15.91 9.84 -12.01
N ILE A 210 15.31 9.15 -12.98
CA ILE A 210 15.47 7.69 -13.14
C ILE A 210 16.93 7.35 -13.44
N ALA A 211 17.56 8.04 -14.39
CA ALA A 211 18.96 7.79 -14.76
C ALA A 211 19.93 8.02 -13.58
N ALA A 212 19.71 9.07 -12.78
CA ALA A 212 20.52 9.35 -11.60
C ALA A 212 20.41 8.25 -10.55
N VAL A 213 19.18 7.86 -10.21
CA VAL A 213 18.92 6.80 -9.23
C VAL A 213 19.52 5.48 -9.71
N THR A 214 19.30 5.10 -10.97
CA THR A 214 19.90 3.87 -11.54
C THR A 214 21.43 3.90 -11.46
N ALA A 215 22.07 5.03 -11.81
CA ALA A 215 23.52 5.15 -11.73
C ALA A 215 24.05 5.03 -10.30
N LEU A 216 23.35 5.62 -9.32
CA LEU A 216 23.70 5.50 -7.90
C LEU A 216 23.52 4.07 -7.39
N GLN A 217 22.43 3.40 -7.74
CA GLN A 217 22.18 2.02 -7.33
C GLN A 217 23.20 1.05 -7.95
N ILE A 218 23.56 1.21 -9.23
CA ILE A 218 24.63 0.41 -9.86
C ILE A 218 25.98 0.60 -9.16
N ARG A 219 26.25 1.83 -8.71
CA ARG A 219 27.57 2.16 -8.15
C ARG A 219 27.71 1.83 -6.67
N PHE A 220 26.65 2.03 -5.90
CA PHE A 220 26.70 1.99 -4.43
C PHE A 220 25.57 1.18 -3.79
N GLY A 221 24.58 0.77 -4.57
CA GLY A 221 23.43 -0.01 -4.11
C GLY A 221 23.55 -1.48 -4.49
N ASP A 222 22.45 -2.02 -4.97
CA ASP A 222 22.21 -3.44 -5.20
C ASP A 222 21.83 -3.77 -6.66
N LEU A 223 22.17 -2.88 -7.59
CA LEU A 223 21.85 -3.01 -9.03
C LEU A 223 23.06 -3.30 -9.91
#